data_AF-A0A2S0KNQ0-F1
#
_entry.id   AF-A0A2S0KNQ0-F1
#
_cell.length_a   1.000
_cell.length_b   1.000
_cell.length_c   1.000
_cell.angle_alpha   90.00
_cell.angle_beta   90.00
_cell.angle_gamma   90.00
#
_symmetry.space_group_name_H-M   'P 1'
#
loop_
_entity.id
_entity.type
_entity.pdbx_description
1 polymer ?
#
loop_
_entity_poly.entity_id
_entity_poly.type
_entity_poly.pdbx_seq_one_letter_code
_entity_poly.pdbx_strand_id
1 'polypeptide(L)'
;MSDVDKQNEQEREELLEEVKELLGDDIESSTVILEDSETGEEFTFYMLDDFEFENEIYAFLLNIDEEPEAIFAKVINEADGSMNFQSITGDEFDRVSAYFESLEEDMEDELFEK
;
A
#
# COMPACT_ATOMS: atom_id res chain seq x y z
N MET A 1 9.25 -16.97 24.66
CA MET A 1 8.23 -16.14 23.99
C MET A 1 7.97 -14.99 24.92
N SER A 2 8.63 -13.88 24.63
CA SER A 2 8.59 -12.67 25.45
C SER A 2 7.28 -11.95 25.19
N ASP A 3 6.73 -11.30 26.20
CA ASP A 3 5.45 -10.59 26.18
C ASP A 3 5.36 -9.42 25.16
N VAL A 4 6.46 -9.12 24.45
CA VAL A 4 6.56 -8.09 23.41
C VAL A 4 5.94 -8.55 22.08
N ASP A 5 6.13 -9.82 21.67
CA ASP A 5 5.57 -10.36 20.42
C ASP A 5 4.03 -10.31 20.37
N LYS A 6 3.37 -10.37 21.53
CA LYS A 6 1.90 -10.39 21.61
C LYS A 6 1.27 -9.01 21.55
N GLN A 7 2.01 -7.96 21.92
CA GLN A 7 1.50 -6.59 21.87
C GLN A 7 1.49 -6.09 20.43
N ASN A 8 2.59 -6.31 19.69
CA ASN A 8 2.66 -5.98 18.26
C ASN A 8 1.60 -6.70 17.41
N GLU A 9 1.26 -7.95 17.74
CA GLU A 9 0.27 -8.71 16.96
C GLU A 9 -1.17 -8.18 17.15
N GLN A 10 -1.55 -7.77 18.37
CA GLN A 10 -2.87 -7.18 18.62
C GLN A 10 -3.00 -5.78 18.02
N GLU A 11 -1.97 -4.94 18.12
CA GLU A 11 -1.97 -3.60 17.51
C GLU A 11 -2.06 -3.68 15.98
N ARG A 12 -1.41 -4.68 15.37
CA ARG A 12 -1.54 -4.95 13.93
C ARG A 12 -2.96 -5.36 13.55
N GLU A 13 -3.60 -6.24 14.33
CA GLU A 13 -4.98 -6.67 14.07
C GLU A 13 -5.98 -5.52 14.23
N GLU A 14 -5.82 -4.67 15.25
CA GLU A 14 -6.70 -3.50 15.46
C GLU A 14 -6.54 -2.45 14.35
N LEU A 15 -5.30 -2.16 13.91
CA LEU A 15 -5.06 -1.26 12.77
C LEU A 15 -5.63 -1.83 11.48
N LEU A 16 -5.55 -3.14 11.28
CA LEU A 16 -6.13 -3.80 10.12
C LEU A 16 -7.66 -3.74 10.10
N GLU A 17 -8.30 -3.88 11.26
CA GLU A 17 -9.75 -3.76 11.39
C GLU A 17 -10.20 -2.31 11.18
N GLU A 18 -9.45 -1.33 11.72
CA GLU A 18 -9.73 0.10 11.53
C GLU A 18 -9.56 0.55 10.08
N VAL A 19 -8.47 0.13 9.41
CA VAL A 19 -8.24 0.40 7.99
C VAL A 19 -9.33 -0.24 7.13
N LYS A 20 -9.75 -1.48 7.43
CA LYS A 20 -10.87 -2.14 6.72
C LYS A 20 -12.21 -1.44 6.95
N GLU A 21 -12.48 -0.96 8.17
CA GLU A 21 -13.70 -0.20 8.44
C GLU A 21 -13.72 1.16 7.74
N LEU A 22 -12.57 1.85 7.66
CA LEU A 22 -12.44 3.15 6.98
C LEU A 22 -12.57 3.03 5.46
N LEU A 23 -11.93 2.02 4.88
CA LEU A 23 -11.89 1.79 3.45
C LEU A 23 -13.17 1.11 2.93
N GLY A 24 -13.88 0.40 3.80
CA GLY A 24 -15.11 -0.32 3.45
C GLY A 24 -14.84 -1.71 2.87
N ASP A 25 -15.84 -2.61 2.99
CA ASP A 25 -15.79 -4.02 2.55
C ASP A 25 -15.55 -4.20 1.03
N ASP A 26 -15.52 -3.10 0.27
CA ASP A 26 -15.35 -3.06 -1.20
C ASP A 26 -13.88 -2.93 -1.62
N ILE A 27 -12.95 -2.60 -0.71
CA ILE A 27 -11.52 -2.58 -1.04
C ILE A 27 -11.00 -4.02 -1.05
N GLU A 28 -10.71 -4.52 -2.26
CA GLU A 28 -9.97 -5.75 -2.49
C GLU A 28 -8.50 -5.59 -2.05
N SER A 29 -8.30 -5.42 -0.74
CA SER A 29 -6.98 -5.31 -0.13
C SER A 29 -6.18 -6.58 -0.40
N SER A 30 -5.30 -6.49 -1.38
CA SER A 30 -4.50 -7.62 -1.83
C SER A 30 -3.22 -7.66 -1.04
N THR A 31 -2.96 -8.78 -0.35
CA THR A 31 -1.66 -8.99 0.32
C THR A 31 -0.59 -9.19 -0.74
N VAL A 32 0.43 -8.35 -0.72
CA VAL A 32 1.60 -8.40 -1.58
C VAL A 32 2.81 -8.77 -0.73
N ILE A 33 3.58 -9.76 -1.17
CA ILE A 33 4.85 -10.11 -0.54
C ILE A 33 5.96 -9.55 -1.43
N LEU A 34 6.78 -8.66 -0.87
CA LEU A 34 7.94 -8.10 -1.56
C LEU A 34 9.19 -8.75 -1.01
N GLU A 35 10.03 -9.28 -1.89
CA GLU A 35 11.37 -9.74 -1.54
C GLU A 35 12.37 -8.61 -1.84
N ASP A 36 13.14 -8.21 -0.82
CA ASP A 36 14.26 -7.30 -1.03
C ASP A 36 15.35 -8.02 -1.83
N SER A 37 15.68 -7.49 -3.01
CA SER A 37 16.68 -8.12 -3.89
C SER A 37 18.11 -8.00 -3.37
N GLU A 38 18.40 -7.13 -2.39
CA GLU A 38 19.74 -6.94 -1.82
C GLU A 38 19.99 -7.89 -0.63
N THR A 39 18.99 -8.11 0.23
CA THR A 39 19.08 -8.91 1.46
C THR A 39 18.39 -10.26 1.36
N GLY A 40 17.40 -10.41 0.48
CA GLY A 40 16.53 -11.59 0.37
C GLY A 40 15.47 -11.66 1.49
N GLU A 41 15.18 -10.54 2.15
CA GLU A 41 14.15 -10.47 3.18
C GLU A 41 12.78 -10.27 2.55
N GLU A 42 11.80 -11.06 2.99
CA GLU A 42 10.41 -10.97 2.54
C GLU A 42 9.64 -10.05 3.48
N PHE A 43 8.98 -9.04 2.92
CA PHE A 43 8.14 -8.08 3.63
C PHE A 43 6.71 -8.21 3.14
N THR A 44 5.77 -8.21 4.08
CA THR A 44 4.34 -8.31 3.76
C THR A 44 3.72 -6.92 3.76
N PHE A 45 3.09 -6.57 2.64
CA PHE A 45 2.36 -5.33 2.45
C PHE A 45 0.90 -5.60 2.09
N TYR A 46 0.01 -4.68 2.43
CA TYR A 46 -1.33 -4.62 1.85
C TYR A 46 -1.38 -3.57 0.76
N MET A 47 -1.81 -3.96 -0.43
CA MET A 47 -2.21 -3.02 -1.47
C MET A 47 -3.57 -2.43 -1.07
N LEU A 48 -3.55 -1.15 -0.72
CA LEU A 48 -4.75 -0.40 -0.37
C LEU A 48 -5.45 0.11 -1.63
N ASP A 49 -4.67 0.60 -2.60
CA ASP A 49 -5.18 1.14 -3.85
C ASP A 49 -4.12 1.03 -4.96
N ASP A 50 -4.55 1.02 -6.23
CA ASP A 50 -3.70 1.09 -7.41
C ASP A 50 -4.24 2.08 -8.43
N PHE A 51 -3.35 2.89 -9.00
CA PHE A 51 -3.72 3.96 -9.92
C PHE A 51 -2.72 4.09 -11.08
N GLU A 52 -3.24 4.49 -12.24
CA GLU A 52 -2.43 4.79 -13.42
C GLU A 52 -1.99 6.25 -13.41
N PHE A 53 -0.68 6.49 -13.46
CA PHE A 53 -0.08 7.81 -13.56
C PHE A 53 1.01 7.80 -14.63
N GLU A 54 0.97 8.75 -15.57
CA GLU A 54 1.95 8.88 -16.67
C GLU A 54 2.19 7.61 -17.51
N ASN A 55 1.16 6.77 -17.74
CA ASN A 55 1.22 5.43 -18.41
C ASN A 55 1.96 4.35 -17.59
N GLU A 56 2.10 4.56 -16.30
CA GLU A 56 2.69 3.61 -15.37
C GLU A 56 1.68 3.34 -14.25
N ILE A 57 1.72 2.14 -13.68
CA ILE A 57 0.80 1.76 -12.61
C ILE A 57 1.56 1.90 -11.31
N TYR A 58 0.97 2.58 -10.34
CA TYR A 58 1.49 2.75 -8.99
C TYR A 58 0.50 2.15 -8.01
N ALA A 59 1.02 1.57 -6.93
CA ALA A 59 0.24 0.99 -5.86
C ALA A 59 0.60 1.66 -4.53
N PHE A 60 -0.43 1.92 -3.73
CA PHE A 60 -0.31 2.36 -2.35
C PHE A 60 -0.25 1.13 -1.45
N LEU A 61 0.90 0.92 -0.82
CA LEU A 61 1.20 -0.27 -0.03
C LEU A 61 1.37 0.11 1.45
N LEU A 62 0.75 -0.66 2.35
CA LEU A 62 0.92 -0.50 3.79
C LEU A 62 1.73 -1.67 4.35
N ASN A 63 2.89 -1.38 4.94
CA ASN A 63 3.68 -2.36 5.68
C ASN A 63 2.92 -2.78 6.94
N ILE A 64 2.81 -4.08 7.19
CA ILE A 64 2.16 -4.61 8.38
C ILE A 64 3.08 -5.44 9.28
N ASP A 65 4.32 -5.70 8.86
CA ASP A 65 5.18 -6.68 9.53
C ASP A 65 5.88 -6.08 10.76
N GLU A 66 6.43 -4.87 10.62
CA GLU A 66 7.16 -4.18 11.70
C GLU A 66 6.42 -2.96 12.24
N GLU A 67 6.50 -1.84 11.52
CA GLU A 67 5.82 -0.59 11.83
C GLU A 67 4.86 -0.26 10.67
N PRO A 68 3.63 0.19 10.96
CA PRO A 68 2.68 0.60 9.94
C PRO A 68 3.23 1.80 9.18
N GLU A 69 3.82 1.53 8.02
CA GLU A 69 4.39 2.53 7.13
C GLU A 69 3.74 2.39 5.76
N ALA A 70 3.14 3.48 5.30
CA ALA A 70 2.57 3.54 3.97
C ALA A 70 3.63 4.01 2.98
N ILE A 71 3.80 3.25 1.90
CA ILE A 71 4.75 3.51 0.84
C ILE A 71 4.06 3.46 -0.53
N PHE A 72 4.59 4.21 -1.48
CA PHE A 72 4.21 4.08 -2.88
C PHE A 72 5.22 3.18 -3.60
N ALA A 73 4.72 2.28 -4.41
CA ALA A 73 5.55 1.43 -5.25
C ALA A 73 4.99 1.37 -6.67
N LYS A 74 5.90 1.32 -7.63
CA LYS A 74 5.57 1.18 -9.04
C LYS A 74 5.36 -0.29 -9.40
N VAL A 75 4.23 -0.59 -10.02
CA VAL A 75 3.87 -1.93 -10.46
C VAL A 75 4.45 -2.19 -11.84
N ILE A 76 5.34 -3.19 -11.92
CA ILE A 76 6.00 -3.65 -13.12
C ILE A 76 5.42 -5.03 -13.47
N ASN A 77 4.55 -5.06 -14.48
CA ASN A 77 4.02 -6.32 -15.02
C ASN A 77 5.10 -7.03 -15.85
N GLU A 78 5.53 -8.21 -15.41
CA GLU A 78 6.45 -9.05 -16.17
C GLU A 78 5.74 -9.86 -17.26
N ALA A 79 6.52 -10.28 -18.25
CA ALA A 79 6.00 -11.02 -19.40
C ALA A 79 5.49 -12.44 -19.04
N ASP A 80 5.85 -12.99 -17.88
CA ASP A 80 5.33 -14.27 -17.40
C ASP A 80 3.98 -14.11 -16.66
N GLY A 81 3.52 -12.87 -16.44
CA GLY A 81 2.32 -12.55 -15.69
C GLY A 81 2.57 -12.32 -14.20
N SER A 82 3.81 -12.35 -13.74
CA SER A 82 4.19 -11.93 -12.39
C SER A 82 4.22 -10.40 -12.29
N MET A 83 3.85 -9.88 -11.12
CA MET A 83 3.91 -8.45 -10.81
C MET A 83 5.13 -8.20 -9.93
N ASN A 84 6.05 -7.35 -10.38
CA ASN A 84 7.13 -6.82 -9.57
C ASN A 84 6.78 -5.43 -9.08
N PHE A 85 7.35 -5.06 -7.95
CA PHE A 85 7.19 -3.73 -7.39
C PHE A 85 8.54 -3.06 -7.28
N GLN A 86 8.60 -1.80 -7.69
CA GLN A 86 9.79 -0.98 -7.57
C GLN A 86 9.49 0.15 -6.59
N SER A 87 10.29 0.25 -5.53
CA SER A 87 10.23 1.39 -4.63
C SER A 87 10.55 2.67 -5.39
N ILE A 88 9.72 3.70 -5.19
CA ILE A 88 9.92 5.02 -5.78
C ILE A 88 10.39 5.99 -4.71
N THR A 89 11.31 6.89 -5.07
CA THR A 89 11.89 7.85 -4.14
C THR A 89 12.20 9.17 -4.84
N GLY A 90 12.36 10.25 -4.06
CA GLY A 90 12.71 11.58 -4.59
C GLY A 90 11.60 12.18 -5.46
N ASP A 91 11.99 12.82 -6.57
CA ASP A 91 11.07 13.55 -7.45
C ASP A 91 9.91 12.72 -8.03
N GLU A 92 10.07 11.39 -8.11
CA GLU A 92 9.01 10.48 -8.58
C GLU A 92 7.96 10.27 -7.49
N PHE A 93 8.41 9.99 -6.26
CA PHE A 93 7.54 9.89 -5.10
C PHE A 93 6.73 11.18 -4.89
N ASP A 94 7.39 12.35 -4.91
CA ASP A 94 6.72 13.64 -4.70
C ASP A 94 5.58 13.90 -5.70
N ARG A 95 5.70 13.41 -6.94
CA ARG A 95 4.66 13.57 -7.97
C ARG A 95 3.54 12.58 -7.80
N VAL A 96 3.88 11.32 -7.55
CA VAL A 96 2.93 10.23 -7.37
C VAL A 96 2.09 10.46 -6.13
N SER A 97 2.71 10.87 -5.01
CA SER A 97 1.98 11.18 -3.77
C SER A 97 1.03 12.35 -3.97
N ALA A 98 1.49 13.44 -4.60
CA ALA A 98 0.63 14.61 -4.87
C ALA A 98 -0.52 14.29 -5.83
N TYR A 99 -0.31 13.38 -6.79
CA TYR A 99 -1.37 12.92 -7.68
C TYR A 99 -2.39 12.06 -6.92
N PHE A 100 -1.92 11.15 -6.06
CA PHE A 100 -2.78 10.33 -5.21
C PHE A 100 -3.64 11.19 -4.27
N GLU A 101 -3.06 12.17 -3.58
CA GLU A 101 -3.81 13.12 -2.76
C GLU A 101 -4.88 13.85 -3.59
N SER A 102 -4.53 14.27 -4.82
CA SER A 102 -5.50 14.90 -5.73
C SER A 102 -6.60 13.94 -6.21
N LEU A 103 -6.35 12.63 -6.29
CA LEU A 103 -7.35 11.62 -6.62
C LEU A 103 -8.32 11.40 -5.46
N GLU A 104 -7.80 11.33 -4.23
CA GLU A 104 -8.64 11.23 -3.02
C GLU A 104 -9.54 12.45 -2.86
N GLU A 105 -9.02 13.67 -3.08
CA GLU A 105 -9.83 14.89 -3.04
C GLU A 105 -10.97 14.88 -4.08
N ASP A 106 -10.74 14.36 -5.29
CA ASP A 106 -11.78 14.26 -6.34
C ASP A 106 -12.87 13.26 -5.95
N MET A 107 -12.49 12.13 -5.33
CA MET A 107 -13.43 11.13 -4.81
C MET A 107 -14.22 11.64 -3.59
N GLU A 108 -13.60 12.43 -2.71
CA GLU A 108 -14.28 13.04 -1.55
C GLU A 108 -15.32 14.10 -1.97
N ASP A 109 -15.04 14.87 -3.03
CA ASP A 109 -15.94 15.91 -3.54
C ASP A 109 -17.21 15.29 -4.18
N GLU A 110 -17.08 14.17 -4.91
CA GLU A 110 -18.22 13.43 -5.48
C GLU A 110 -19.11 12.75 -4.40
N LEU A 111 -18.58 12.50 -3.20
CA LEU A 111 -19.31 11.90 -2.08
C LEU A 111 -20.16 12.91 -1.28
N PHE A 112 -19.86 14.21 -1.38
CA PHE A 112 -20.60 15.27 -0.67
C PHE A 112 -21.64 16.01 -1.55
N GLU A 113 -21.66 15.81 -2.87
CA GLU A 113 -22.68 16.35 -3.77
C GLU A 113 -23.88 15.40 -4.02
N LYS A 114 -24.55 14.93 -2.97
CA LYS A 114 -25.91 14.38 -3.11
C LYS A 114 -26.88 14.57 -1.95
#